data_AF-B9TBH3-F1
#
_entry.id   AF-B9TBH3-F1
#
_cell.length_a   1.000
_cell.length_b   1.000
_cell.length_c   1.000
_cell.angle_alpha   90.00
_cell.angle_beta   90.00
_cell.angle_gamma   90.00
#
_symmetry.space_group_name_H-M   'P 1'
#
loop_
_entity.id
_entity.type
_entity.pdbx_description
1 polymer ?
#
loop_
_entity_poly.entity_id
_entity_poly.type
_entity_poly.pdbx_seq_one_letter_code
_entity_poly.pdbx_strand_id
1 'polypeptide(L)'
;MSKELEARLDAIESRFAIDALIANYAEAFDTMNIELLATLWHPESRLLLGANGNSEGMEAILAQARINMKRMPHMHHWMANALITIDGDNGHGLVAAD
;
A
#
# COMPACT_ATOMS: atom_id res chain seq x y z
N MET A 1 27.55 -6.95 15.25
CA MET A 1 27.29 -7.67 14.00
C MET A 1 28.08 -6.94 12.89
N SER A 2 28.37 -7.53 11.73
CA SER A 2 29.03 -6.76 10.65
C SER A 2 28.03 -5.74 10.09
N LYS A 3 28.43 -4.49 9.82
CA LYS A 3 27.56 -3.44 9.23
C LYS A 3 26.87 -3.90 7.94
N GLU A 4 27.55 -4.74 7.16
CA GLU A 4 27.00 -5.33 5.93
C GLU A 4 25.84 -6.29 6.23
N LEU A 5 25.92 -7.07 7.30
CA LEU A 5 24.84 -7.97 7.70
C LEU A 5 23.63 -7.20 8.22
N GLU A 6 23.86 -6.12 8.96
CA GLU A 6 22.79 -5.21 9.43
C GLU A 6 22.05 -4.59 8.24
N ALA A 7 22.76 -4.07 7.25
CA ALA A 7 22.14 -3.49 6.05
C ALA A 7 21.37 -4.52 5.21
N ARG A 8 21.89 -5.76 5.10
CA ARG A 8 21.18 -6.84 4.41
C ARG A 8 19.92 -7.28 5.14
N LEU A 9 19.94 -7.30 6.47
CA LEU A 9 18.76 -7.62 7.28
C LEU A 9 17.70 -6.53 7.16
N ASP A 10 18.11 -5.27 7.26
CA ASP A 10 17.24 -4.10 7.10
C ASP A 10 16.52 -4.10 5.73
N ALA A 11 17.24 -4.42 4.64
CA ALA A 11 16.63 -4.56 3.32
C ALA A 11 15.60 -5.72 3.26
N ILE A 12 15.85 -6.83 3.96
CA ILE A 12 14.91 -7.96 4.02
C ILE A 12 13.66 -7.59 4.84
N GLU A 13 13.83 -6.92 5.98
CA GLU A 13 12.73 -6.49 6.84
C GLU A 13 11.88 -5.41 6.16
N SER A 14 12.52 -4.46 5.47
CA SER A 14 11.86 -3.45 4.65
C SER A 14 11.05 -4.08 3.51
N ARG A 15 11.56 -5.16 2.90
CA ARG A 15 10.81 -5.93 1.89
C ARG A 15 9.53 -6.51 2.49
N PHE A 16 9.62 -7.14 3.65
CA PHE A 16 8.43 -7.68 4.33
C PHE A 16 7.44 -6.60 4.73
N ALA A 17 7.90 -5.42 5.13
CA ALA A 17 7.03 -4.29 5.42
C ALA A 17 6.25 -3.82 4.18
N ILE A 18 6.88 -3.78 3.01
CA ILE A 18 6.21 -3.42 1.74
C ILE A 18 5.22 -4.51 1.30
N ASP A 19 5.59 -5.80 1.42
CA ASP A 19 4.66 -6.90 1.15
C ASP A 19 3.42 -6.81 2.06
N ALA A 20 3.61 -6.49 3.35
CA ALA A 20 2.51 -6.29 4.29
C ALA A 20 1.67 -5.04 3.95
N LEU A 21 2.29 -3.94 3.51
CA LEU A 21 1.58 -2.74 3.05
C LEU A 21 0.62 -3.06 1.89
N ILE A 22 1.11 -3.82 0.90
CA ILE A 22 0.31 -4.24 -0.27
C ILE A 22 -0.86 -5.12 0.16
N ALA A 23 -0.61 -6.12 1.01
CA ALA A 23 -1.64 -7.02 1.50
C ALA A 23 -2.70 -6.29 2.33
N ASN A 24 -2.28 -5.39 3.23
CA ASN A 24 -3.18 -4.60 4.06
C ASN A 24 -3.99 -3.59 3.25
N TYR A 25 -3.45 -3.06 2.15
CA TYR A 25 -4.23 -2.22 1.23
C TYR A 25 -5.41 -3.00 0.65
N ALA A 26 -5.16 -4.21 0.13
CA ALA A 26 -6.21 -5.08 -0.40
C ALA A 26 -7.25 -5.42 0.67
N GLU A 27 -6.79 -5.89 1.84
CA GLU A 27 -7.66 -6.24 2.98
C GLU A 27 -8.54 -5.06 3.40
N ALA A 28 -7.95 -3.86 3.54
CA ALA A 28 -8.69 -2.68 4.00
C ALA A 28 -9.80 -2.28 3.01
N PHE A 29 -9.56 -2.38 1.71
CA PHE A 29 -10.57 -2.11 0.69
C PHE A 29 -11.65 -3.21 0.64
N ASP A 30 -11.23 -4.47 0.63
CA ASP A 30 -12.12 -5.62 0.49
C ASP A 30 -13.04 -5.81 1.71
N THR A 31 -12.57 -5.46 2.91
CA THR A 31 -13.34 -5.53 4.17
C THR A 31 -13.96 -4.22 4.60
N MET A 32 -13.72 -3.13 3.86
CA MET A 32 -14.12 -1.76 4.23
C MET A 32 -13.54 -1.26 5.55
N ASN A 33 -12.38 -1.78 5.97
CA ASN A 33 -11.73 -1.38 7.21
C ASN A 33 -10.97 -0.06 7.02
N ILE A 34 -11.66 1.05 7.25
CA ILE A 34 -11.08 2.39 7.14
C ILE A 34 -9.99 2.65 8.19
N GLU A 35 -10.09 2.04 9.38
CA GLU A 35 -9.07 2.22 10.42
C GLU A 35 -7.74 1.61 9.97
N LEU A 36 -7.76 0.41 9.41
CA LEU A 36 -6.59 -0.20 8.78
C LEU A 36 -6.10 0.64 7.61
N LEU A 37 -6.99 1.10 6.73
CA LEU A 37 -6.59 1.92 5.58
C LEU A 37 -5.83 3.19 6.02
N ALA A 38 -6.24 3.82 7.12
CA ALA A 38 -5.61 5.03 7.64
C ALA A 38 -4.16 4.82 8.08
N THR A 39 -3.75 3.61 8.46
CA THR A 39 -2.39 3.34 8.92
C THR A 39 -1.37 3.18 7.79
N LEU A 40 -1.82 3.17 6.52
CA LEU A 40 -1.00 2.81 5.37
C LEU A 40 -0.32 4.00 4.67
N TRP A 41 -0.65 5.23 5.08
CA TRP A 41 -0.29 6.44 4.33
C TRP A 41 0.64 7.35 5.11
N HIS A 42 1.58 7.96 4.41
CA HIS A 42 2.20 9.20 4.88
C HIS A 42 1.18 10.36 4.72
N PRO A 43 1.29 11.44 5.51
CA PRO A 43 0.35 12.56 5.45
C PRO A 43 0.16 13.14 4.03
N GLU A 44 1.23 13.20 3.25
CA GLU A 44 1.32 13.76 1.91
C GLU A 44 1.16 12.73 0.77
N SER A 45 0.80 11.48 1.09
CA SER A 45 0.62 10.44 0.08
C SER A 45 -0.46 10.80 -0.96
N ARG A 46 -0.36 10.17 -2.12
CA ARG A 46 -1.32 10.31 -3.21
C ARG A 46 -1.85 8.95 -3.62
N LEU A 47 -3.15 8.88 -3.91
CA LEU A 47 -3.78 7.69 -4.49
C LEU A 47 -4.42 8.08 -5.82
N LEU A 48 -3.93 7.53 -6.91
CA LEU A 48 -4.30 7.90 -8.27
C LEU A 48 -5.02 6.74 -8.97
N LEU A 49 -6.36 6.71 -8.93
CA LEU A 49 -7.17 5.64 -9.52
C LEU A 49 -7.87 6.05 -10.84
N GLY A 50 -7.53 7.22 -11.39
CA GLY A 50 -8.07 7.71 -12.66
C GLY A 50 -9.58 7.94 -12.60
N ALA A 51 -10.35 7.18 -13.41
CA ALA A 51 -11.82 7.27 -13.44
C ALA A 51 -12.50 6.97 -12.09
N ASN A 52 -11.78 6.31 -11.17
CA ASN A 52 -12.25 6.03 -9.81
C ASN A 52 -11.85 7.10 -8.78
N GLY A 53 -11.30 8.22 -9.25
CA GLY A 53 -10.87 9.36 -8.45
C GLY A 53 -9.37 9.37 -8.19
N ASN A 54 -8.83 10.59 -8.08
CA ASN A 54 -7.48 10.84 -7.60
C ASN A 54 -7.58 11.64 -6.29
N SER A 55 -6.70 11.37 -5.35
CA SER A 55 -6.70 12.01 -4.03
C SER A 55 -5.28 12.37 -3.61
N GLU A 56 -5.13 13.54 -3.00
CA GLU A 56 -3.87 14.04 -2.45
C GLU A 56 -4.02 14.30 -0.95
N GLY A 57 -3.14 13.69 -0.16
CA GLY A 57 -3.18 13.71 1.28
C GLY A 57 -4.06 12.61 1.88
N MET A 58 -3.66 12.11 3.05
CA MET A 58 -4.32 11.00 3.73
C MET A 58 -5.83 11.21 3.92
N GLU A 59 -6.26 12.39 4.37
CA GLU A 59 -7.68 12.70 4.58
C GLU A 59 -8.51 12.60 3.29
N ALA A 60 -7.97 13.07 2.17
CA ALA A 60 -8.64 12.99 0.88
C ALA A 60 -8.74 11.53 0.40
N ILE A 61 -7.69 10.73 0.63
CA ILE A 61 -7.66 9.30 0.33
C ILE A 61 -8.77 8.58 1.10
N LEU A 62 -8.88 8.83 2.41
CA LEU A 62 -9.91 8.19 3.24
C LEU A 62 -11.32 8.62 2.85
N ALA A 63 -11.53 9.91 2.51
CA ALA A 63 -12.82 10.39 2.02
C ALA A 63 -13.22 9.71 0.71
N GLN A 64 -12.30 9.60 -0.25
CA GLN A 64 -12.52 8.92 -1.52
C GLN A 64 -12.76 7.41 -1.34
N ALA A 65 -12.03 6.76 -0.43
CA ALA A 65 -12.21 5.35 -0.11
C ALA A 65 -13.64 5.07 0.39
N ARG A 66 -14.19 5.89 1.29
CA ARG A 66 -15.59 5.76 1.77
C ARG A 66 -16.60 5.86 0.62
N ILE A 67 -16.38 6.76 -0.33
CA ILE A 67 -17.23 6.89 -1.53
C ILE A 67 -17.13 5.62 -2.38
N ASN A 68 -15.92 5.14 -2.63
CA ASN A 68 -15.66 3.96 -3.46
C ASN A 68 -16.24 2.69 -2.84
N MET A 69 -16.06 2.47 -1.53
CA MET A 69 -16.62 1.34 -0.79
C MET A 69 -18.16 1.33 -0.83
N LYS A 70 -18.81 2.50 -0.73
CA LYS A 70 -20.27 2.59 -0.89
C LYS A 70 -20.73 2.25 -2.32
N ARG A 71 -19.96 2.67 -3.33
CA ARG A 71 -20.28 2.44 -4.75
C ARG A 71 -20.03 0.99 -5.17
N MET A 72 -19.03 0.34 -4.59
CA MET A 72 -18.56 -1.00 -4.92
C MET A 72 -18.47 -1.83 -3.63
N PRO A 73 -19.60 -2.27 -3.05
CA PRO A 73 -19.60 -2.87 -1.73
C PRO A 73 -19.00 -4.28 -1.66
N HIS A 74 -18.73 -4.88 -2.81
CA HIS A 74 -18.09 -6.20 -2.90
C HIS A 74 -16.95 -6.09 -3.90
N MET A 75 -15.73 -6.21 -3.40
CA MET A 75 -14.51 -6.16 -4.18
C MET A 75 -13.52 -7.20 -3.64
N HIS A 76 -12.65 -7.68 -4.53
CA HIS A 76 -11.56 -8.57 -4.20
C HIS A 76 -10.32 -8.13 -4.97
N HIS A 77 -9.31 -7.65 -4.24
CA HIS A 77 -8.04 -7.22 -4.82
C HIS A 77 -7.04 -8.38 -4.83
N TRP A 78 -6.79 -8.96 -6.01
CA TRP A 78 -5.73 -9.97 -6.18
C TRP A 78 -4.38 -9.33 -6.51
N MET A 79 -3.62 -9.00 -5.46
CA MET A 79 -2.32 -8.32 -5.53
C MET A 79 -1.14 -9.31 -5.63
N ALA A 80 -1.14 -10.17 -6.64
CA ALA A 80 -0.10 -11.21 -6.81
C ALA A 80 1.18 -10.71 -7.50
N ASN A 81 2.25 -11.50 -7.37
CA ASN A 81 3.52 -11.34 -8.09
C ASN A 81 4.21 -9.97 -7.88
N ALA A 82 4.33 -9.54 -6.62
CA ALA A 82 4.94 -8.28 -6.26
C ALA A 82 6.45 -8.24 -6.62
N LEU A 83 6.83 -7.33 -7.51
CA LEU A 83 8.20 -6.93 -7.77
C LEU A 83 8.52 -5.75 -6.86
N ILE A 84 9.43 -5.95 -5.91
CA ILE A 84 9.80 -4.93 -4.92
C ILE A 84 11.30 -4.68 -4.97
N THR A 85 11.66 -3.40 -5.05
CA THR A 85 13.03 -2.89 -4.98
C THR A 85 13.16 -1.91 -3.83
N ILE A 86 14.31 -1.93 -3.15
CA ILE A 86 14.61 -1.08 -2.00
C ILE A 86 15.92 -0.34 -2.27
N ASP A 87 15.91 0.97 -2.05
CA ASP A 87 17.05 1.87 -2.21
C ASP A 87 17.12 2.81 -1.00
N GLY A 88 17.94 2.41 -0.01
CA GLY A 88 17.99 3.05 1.30
C GLY A 88 16.61 3.09 1.95
N ASP A 89 16.16 4.29 2.31
CA ASP A 89 14.86 4.52 2.96
C ASP A 89 13.66 4.52 1.98
N ASN A 90 13.89 4.23 0.70
CA ASN A 90 12.85 4.24 -0.33
C ASN A 90 12.55 2.83 -0.84
N GLY A 91 11.27 2.53 -0.99
CA GLY A 91 10.78 1.28 -1.58
C GLY A 91 9.90 1.54 -2.79
N HIS A 92 9.99 0.68 -3.80
CA HIS A 92 9.06 0.66 -4.93
C HIS A 92 8.49 -0.74 -5.09
N GLY A 93 7.18 -0.84 -5.31
CA GLY A 93 6.45 -2.09 -5.51
C GLY A 93 5.54 -2.01 -6.73
N LEU A 94 5.59 -3.03 -7.57
CA LEU A 94 4.67 -3.26 -8.67
C LEU A 94 4.00 -4.63 -8.47
N VAL A 95 2.67 -4.67 -8.52
CA VAL A 95 1.89 -5.91 -8.44
C VAL A 95 1.19 -6.18 -9.77
N ALA A 96 0.77 -7.43 -9.97
CA ALA A 96 0.24 -7.90 -11.24
C ALA A 96 1.19 -7.58 -12.42
N ALA A 97 2.49 -7.72 -12.17
CA ALA A 97 3.51 -7.60 -13.21
C ALA A 97 3.41 -8.82 -14.16
N ASP A 98 3.41 -8.53 -15.46
CA ASP A 98 3.38 -9.52 -16.55
C ASP A 98 4.76 -10.13 -16.84
#